data_AF-A0A3D3VZ77-F1
#
_entry.id   AF-A0A3D3VZ77-F1
#
_cell.length_a   1.000
_cell.length_b   1.000
_cell.length_c   1.000
_cell.angle_alpha   90.00
_cell.angle_beta   90.00
_cell.angle_gamma   90.00
#
_symmetry.space_group_name_H-M   'P 1'
#
loop_
_entity.id
_entity.type
_entity.pdbx_description
1 polymer ?
#
loop_
_entity_poly.entity_id
_entity_poly.type
_entity_poly.pdbx_seq_one_letter_code
_entity_poly.pdbx_strand_id
1 'polypeptide(L)' 'MALELFKPFIINKLIERELAYNVRNAGKMVEAESEESYEILDEIISHHYVLLNRAPTLHRLSIQAFQPVLIEGKA' A
#
# COMPACT_ATOMS: atom_id res chain seq x y z
N MET A 1 -4.73 -2.81 5.78
CA MET A 1 -4.48 -3.75 4.67
C MET A 1 -3.58 -3.13 3.60
N ALA A 2 -3.91 -1.94 3.09
CA ALA A 2 -3.08 -1.25 2.09
C ALA A 2 -1.64 -0.99 2.55
N LEU A 3 -1.43 -0.45 3.76
CA LEU A 3 -0.09 -0.24 4.33
C LEU A 3 0.78 -1.50 4.30
N GLU A 4 0.21 -2.67 4.59
CA GLU A 4 0.96 -3.94 4.59
C GLU A 4 1.30 -4.40 3.16
N LEU A 5 0.34 -4.31 2.23
CA LEU A 5 0.55 -4.68 0.83
C LEU A 5 1.60 -3.81 0.15
N PHE A 6 1.64 -2.51 0.51
CA PHE A 6 2.55 -1.53 -0.09
C PHE A 6 3.79 -1.25 0.78
N LYS A 7 3.98 -1.96 1.90
CA LYS A 7 5.07 -1.72 2.87
C LYS A 7 6.46 -1.56 2.24
N PRO A 8 6.90 -2.41 1.30
CA PRO A 8 8.23 -2.26 0.67
C PRO A 8 8.37 -0.95 -0.11
N PHE A 9 7.30 -0.52 -0.79
CA PHE A 9 7.27 0.70 -1.59
C PHE A 9 7.26 1.95 -0.71
N ILE A 10 6.51 1.91 0.39
CA ILE A 10 6.46 3.00 1.37
C ILE A 10 7.84 3.16 2.05
N ILE A 11 8.46 2.05 2.46
CA ILE A 11 9.81 2.06 3.06
C ILE A 11 10.83 2.68 2.11
N ASN A 12 10.79 2.29 0.83
CA ASN A 12 11.70 2.83 -0.17
C ASN A 12 11.54 4.36 -0.30
N LYS A 13 10.30 4.84 -0.47
CA LYS A 13 9.98 6.28 -0.56
C LYS A 13 10.33 7.08 0.69
N LEU A 14 10.17 6.50 1.89
CA LEU A 14 10.57 7.14 3.15
C LEU A 14 12.09 7.38 3.22
N ILE A 15 12.89 6.46 2.69
CA ILE A 15 14.35 6.61 2.62
C ILE A 15 14.74 7.60 1.52
N GLU A 16 14.13 7.52 0.34
CA GLU A 16 14.37 8.45 -0.78
C GLU A 16 14.09 9.91 -0.41
N ARG A 17 13.09 10.14 0.46
CA ARG A 17 12.74 11.47 0.97
C ARG A 17 13.52 11.92 2.20
N GLU A 18 14.50 11.12 2.63
CA GLU A 18 15.29 11.37 3.85
C GLU A 18 14.45 11.47 5.13
N LEU A 19 13.20 11.00 5.12
CA LEU A 19 12.32 10.92 6.30
C LEU A 19 12.74 9.78 7.23
N ALA A 20 13.44 8.78 6.70
CA ALA A 20 14.03 7.70 7.47
C ALA A 20 15.47 7.40 7.02
N TYR A 21 16.39 7.31 7.99
CA TYR A 21 17.81 7.03 7.72
C TYR A 21 18.11 5.59 7.26
N ASN A 22 17.22 4.62 7.56
CA ASN A 22 17.42 3.22 7.18
C ASN A 22 16.11 2.43 7.15
N VAL A 23 16.16 1.24 6.53
CA VAL A 23 15.02 0.31 6.37
C VAL A 23 14.37 -0.04 7.71
N ARG A 24 15.16 -0.21 8.78
CA ARG A 24 14.62 -0.56 10.10
C ARG A 24 13.81 0.59 10.70
N ASN A 25 14.28 1.82 10.56
CA ASN A 25 13.56 3.00 11.04
C ASN A 25 12.30 3.27 10.21
N ALA A 26 12.42 3.18 8.87
CA ALA A 26 11.28 3.29 7.96
C ALA A 26 10.21 2.24 8.27
N GLY A 27 10.61 0.98 8.51
CA GLY A 27 9.70 -0.09 8.90
C GLY A 27 8.92 0.22 10.18
N LYS A 28 9.57 0.82 11.18
CA LYS A 28 8.90 1.28 12.41
C LYS A 28 7.91 2.42 12.16
N MET A 29 8.23 3.35 11.27
CA MET A 29 7.31 4.45 10.90
C MET A 29 6.05 3.93 10.22
N VAL A 30 6.18 2.90 9.38
CA VAL A 30 5.04 2.25 8.74
C VAL A 30 4.20 1.46 9.76
N GLU A 31 4.84 0.73 10.67
CA GLU A 31 4.15 -0.01 11.75
C GLU A 31 3.46 0.90 12.76
N ALA A 32 3.98 2.11 12.96
CA ALA A 32 3.37 3.15 13.79
C ALA A 32 2.23 3.88 13.08
N GLU A 33 1.91 3.52 11.82
CA GLU A 33 0.88 4.17 11.01
C GLU A 33 1.07 5.70 10.95
N SER A 34 2.31 6.14 10.79
CA SER A 34 2.67 7.56 10.71
C SER A 34 1.97 8.30 9.55
N GLU A 35 1.74 9.61 9.71
CA GLU A 35 1.12 10.48 8.70
C GLU A 35 1.89 10.43 7.38
N GLU A 36 3.22 10.45 7.44
CA GLU A 36 4.11 10.34 6.27
C GLU A 36 3.93 9.03 5.51
N SER A 37 3.61 7.93 6.23
CA SER A 37 3.34 6.64 5.60
C SER A 37 2.02 6.66 4.83
N TYR A 38 1.01 7.37 5.34
CA TYR A 38 -0.27 7.55 4.64
C TYR A 38 -0.15 8.49 3.44
N GLU A 39 0.58 9.59 3.54
CA GLU A 39 0.86 10.49 2.41
C GLU A 39 1.57 9.77 1.26
N ILE A 40 2.61 9.00 1.59
CA ILE A 40 3.35 8.19 0.61
C ILE A 40 2.45 7.11 0.03
N LEU A 41 1.61 6.47 0.85
CA LEU A 41 0.66 5.47 0.37
C LEU A 41 -0.31 6.10 -0.65
N ASP A 42 -0.85 7.29 -0.39
CA ASP A 42 -1.78 7.99 -1.29
C ASP A 42 -1.14 8.32 -2.64
N GLU A 43 0.13 8.74 -2.64
CA GLU A 43 0.91 8.92 -3.87
C GLU A 43 1.07 7.61 -4.63
N ILE A 44 1.45 6.52 -3.96
CA ILE A 44 1.69 5.23 -4.60
C ILE A 44 0.41 4.71 -5.25
N ILE A 45 -0.70 4.70 -4.51
CA ILE A 45 -1.94 4.11 -4.99
C ILE A 45 -2.51 4.83 -6.20
N SER A 46 -2.29 6.14 -6.35
CA SER A 46 -2.82 6.94 -7.47
C SER A 46 -2.37 6.45 -8.86
N HIS A 47 -1.29 5.66 -8.95
CA HIS A 47 -0.75 5.12 -10.20
C HIS A 47 -0.70 3.58 -10.25
N HIS A 48 -1.26 2.89 -9.25
CA HIS A 48 -1.17 1.43 -9.14
C HIS A 48 -2.55 0.78 -9.04
N TYR A 49 -2.80 -0.20 -9.90
CA TYR A 49 -4.00 -1.04 -9.83
C TYR A 49 -3.76 -2.24 -8.93
N VAL A 50 -4.83 -2.69 -8.25
CA VAL A 50 -4.86 -3.92 -7.47
C VAL A 50 -5.76 -4.95 -8.16
N LEU A 51 -5.43 -6.23 -8.03
CA LEU A 51 -6.26 -7.32 -8.54
C LEU A 51 -7.16 -7.86 -7.43
N LEU A 52 -8.47 -7.91 -7.69
CA LEU A 52 -9.43 -8.58 -6.82
C LEU A 52 -9.84 -9.91 -7.43
N ASN A 53 -9.97 -10.94 -6.59
CA ASN A 53 -10.40 -12.29 -6.97
C ASN A 53 -11.43 -12.81 -5.97
N ARG A 54 -12.46 -13.51 -6.47
CA ARG A 54 -13.41 -14.26 -5.64
C ARG A 54 -13.44 -15.72 -6.07
N ALA A 55 -13.11 -16.62 -5.15
CA ALA A 55 -13.16 -18.06 -5.42
C ALA A 55 -14.61 -18.58 -5.45
N PRO A 56 -14.95 -19.57 -6.31
CA PRO A 56 -14.10 -20.19 -7.34
C PRO A 56 -13.97 -19.34 -8.62
N THR A 57 -12.80 -19.39 -9.27
CA THR A 57 -12.51 -18.65 -10.52
C THR A 57 -12.91 -19.47 -11.74
N LEU A 58 -14.11 -19.23 -12.29
CA LEU A 58 -14.66 -20.00 -13.43
C LEU A 58 -14.27 -19.42 -14.79
N HIS A 59 -14.03 -18.12 -14.86
CA HIS A 59 -13.72 -17.42 -16.12
C HIS A 59 -12.90 -16.17 -15.85
N ARG A 60 -12.33 -15.58 -16.91
CA ARG A 60 -11.45 -14.41 -16.82
C ARG A 60 -12.02 -13.23 -16.03
N LEU A 61 -13.35 -13.03 -16.02
CA LEU A 61 -13.99 -11.92 -15.30
C LEU A 61 -13.99 -12.09 -13.77
N SER A 62 -13.58 -13.24 -13.24
CA SER A 62 -13.46 -13.46 -11.80
C SER A 62 -12.24 -12.78 -11.18
N ILE A 63 -11.27 -12.36 -12.01
CA ILE A 63 -10.12 -11.55 -11.61
C ILE A 63 -10.18 -10.23 -12.40
N GLN A 64 -10.23 -9.12 -11.69
CA GLN A 64 -10.31 -7.80 -12.30
C GLN A 64 -9.38 -6.81 -11.60
N ALA A 65 -8.86 -5.87 -12.38
CA ALA A 65 -8.03 -4.80 -11.89
C ALA A 65 -8.89 -3.60 -11.48
N PHE A 66 -8.57 -3.00 -10.34
CA PHE A 66 -9.25 -1.82 -9.81
C PHE A 66 -8.23 -0.79 -9.32
N GLN A 67 -8.59 0.48 -9.44
CA GLN A 67 -7.89 1.56 -8.77
C GLN A 67 -8.29 1.52 -7.28
N PRO A 68 -7.37 1.30 -6.35
CA PRO A 68 -7.70 1.28 -4.92
C PRO A 68 -8.05 2.69 -4.43
N VAL A 69 -9.04 2.77 -3.54
CA VAL A 69 -9.43 3.99 -2.83
C VAL A 69 -9.27 3.71 -1.34
N LEU A 70 -8.58 4.60 -0.62
CA LEU A 70 -8.42 4.46 0.83
C LEU A 70 -9.76 4.70 1.52
N ILE A 71 -10.13 3.76 2.39
CA ILE A 71 -11.31 3.83 3.24
C ILE A 71 -10.92 3.48 4.67
N GLU A 72 -11.66 4.01 5.63
CA GLU A 72 -11.56 3.59 7.02
C GLU A 72 -12.21 2.21 7.22
N GLY A 73 -11.68 1.40 8.14
CA GLY A 73 -12.24 0.09 8.51
C GLY A 73 -11.49 -1.13 7.94
N LYS A 74 -12.11 -2.31 8.06
CA LYS A 74 -11.50 -3.63 7.76
C LYS A 74 -12.41 -4.58 6.95
N ALA A 75 -13.40 -4.03 6.24
CA ALA A 75 -14.42 -4.82 5.53
C ALA A 75 -13.85 -5.66 4.38
#